data_AF-A0A3N5M0R7-F1
#
_entry.id   AF-A0A3N5M0R7-F1
#
_cell.length_a   1.000
_cell.length_b   1.000
_cell.length_c   1.000
_cell.angle_alpha   90.00
_cell.angle_beta   90.00
_cell.angle_gamma   90.00
#
_symmetry.space_group_name_H-M   'P 1'
#
loop_
_entity.id
_entity.type
_entity.pdbx_description
1 polymer ?
#
loop_
_entity_poly.entity_id
_entity_poly.type
_entity_poly.pdbx_seq_one_letter_code
_entity_poly.pdbx_strand_id
1 'polypeptide(L)' 'PAVDVAEIHVSPDSKTMLEQDLEGELDAIARYRERIAQAEMLQEYGLRRALEDILIIEEEHARDLQSALDL' A
#
# COMPACT_ATOMS: atom_id res chain seq x y z
N PRO A 1 -13.75 2.19 -19.44
CA PRO A 1 -13.75 2.69 -18.05
C PRO A 1 -12.60 3.68 -17.84
N ALA A 2 -12.91 4.94 -17.51
CA ALA A 2 -11.92 5.83 -16.90
C ALA A 2 -12.03 5.63 -15.38
N VAL A 3 -10.90 5.45 -14.70
CA VAL A 3 -10.89 5.46 -13.23
C VAL A 3 -10.65 6.91 -12.81
N ASP A 4 -11.45 7.40 -11.87
CA ASP A 4 -11.18 8.69 -11.26
C ASP A 4 -9.87 8.58 -10.46
N VAL A 5 -8.97 9.53 -10.67
CA VAL A 5 -7.70 9.59 -9.94
C VAL A 5 -8.03 9.98 -8.49
N ALA A 6 -7.43 9.28 -7.54
CA ALA A 6 -7.57 9.62 -6.12
C ALA A 6 -7.14 11.07 -5.86
N GLU A 7 -7.76 11.69 -4.86
CA GLU A 7 -7.38 13.04 -4.45
C GLU A 7 -5.93 13.04 -3.94
N ILE A 8 -5.15 14.04 -4.37
CA ILE A 8 -3.76 14.18 -3.94
C ILE A 8 -3.75 15.06 -2.69
N HIS A 9 -3.42 14.45 -1.55
CA HIS A 9 -3.23 15.17 -0.31
C HIS A 9 -1.84 15.82 -0.27
N VAL A 10 -1.79 17.08 0.20
CA VAL A 10 -0.55 17.83 0.39
C VAL A 10 -0.59 18.61 1.70
N SER A 11 0.55 18.77 2.34
CA SER A 11 0.71 19.54 3.57
C SER A 11 2.07 20.26 3.61
N PRO A 12 2.16 21.49 4.16
CA PRO A 12 3.44 22.12 4.43
C PRO A 12 4.14 21.53 5.67
N ASP A 13 3.43 20.75 6.48
CA ASP A 13 3.97 20.09 7.66
C ASP A 13 4.47 18.68 7.31
N SER A 14 5.75 18.42 7.57
CA SER A 14 6.38 17.14 7.25
C SER A 14 5.79 15.96 8.02
N LYS A 15 5.33 16.17 9.26
CA LYS A 15 4.72 15.10 10.03
C LYS A 15 3.38 14.70 9.43
N THR A 16 2.53 15.67 9.09
CA THR A 16 1.26 15.40 8.39
C THR A 16 1.50 14.70 7.05
N MET A 17 2.54 15.06 6.30
CA MET A 17 2.89 14.36 5.05
C MET A 17 3.23 12.88 5.31
N LEU A 18 4.01 12.57 6.35
CA LEU A 18 4.35 11.18 6.71
C LEU A 18 3.13 10.39 7.19
N GLU A 19 2.21 11.02 7.91
CA GLU A 19 0.94 10.40 8.33
C GLU A 19 0.05 10.08 7.12
N GLN A 20 -0.02 10.98 6.14
CA GLN A 20 -0.73 10.77 4.87
C GLN A 20 -0.08 9.65 4.05
N ASP A 21 1.24 9.60 4.01
CA ASP A 21 2.00 8.54 3.33
C ASP A 21 1.72 7.19 3.98
N LEU A 22 1.75 7.12 5.32
CA LEU A 22 1.44 5.90 6.07
C LEU A 22 0.01 5.41 5.80
N GLU A 23 -0.96 6.31 5.73
CA GLU A 23 -2.34 5.95 5.35
C GLU A 23 -2.39 5.35 3.92
N GLY A 24 -1.65 5.94 2.98
CA GLY A 24 -1.48 5.42 1.63
C GLY A 24 -0.90 4.01 1.60
N GLU A 25 0.17 3.77 2.34
CA GLU A 25 0.81 2.45 2.43
C GLU A 25 -0.13 1.39 3.04
N LEU A 26 -0.89 1.75 4.07
CA LEU A 26 -1.87 0.85 4.69
C LEU A 26 -3.04 0.51 3.74
N ASP A 27 -3.52 1.47 2.94
CA ASP A 27 -4.53 1.21 1.90
C ASP A 27 -3.96 0.30 0.80
N ALA A 28 -2.72 0.54 0.37
CA ALA A 28 -2.03 -0.30 -0.61
C ALA A 28 -1.89 -1.76 -0.11
N ILE A 29 -1.44 -1.96 1.14
CA ILE A 29 -1.35 -3.27 1.79
C ILE A 29 -2.70 -3.99 1.77
N ALA A 30 -3.78 -3.30 2.16
CA ALA A 30 -5.13 -3.88 2.17
C ALA A 30 -5.55 -4.32 0.76
N ARG A 31 -5.29 -3.49 -0.25
CA ARG A 31 -5.58 -3.80 -1.65
C ARG A 31 -4.77 -4.98 -2.14
N TYR A 32 -3.46 -5.03 -1.90
CA TYR A 32 -2.63 -6.13 -2.38
C TYR A 32 -3.02 -7.46 -1.73
N ARG A 33 -3.38 -7.48 -0.45
CA ARG A 33 -3.95 -8.68 0.20
C ARG A 33 -5.22 -9.17 -0.49
N GLU A 34 -6.12 -8.26 -0.87
CA GLU A 34 -7.31 -8.60 -1.65
C GLU A 34 -6.95 -9.20 -3.02
N ARG A 35 -6.01 -8.59 -3.76
CA ARG A 35 -5.60 -9.09 -5.09
C ARG A 35 -4.89 -10.43 -5.00
N ILE A 36 -4.10 -10.68 -3.95
CA ILE A 36 -3.47 -11.97 -3.69
C ILE A 36 -4.55 -13.04 -3.50
N ALA A 37 -5.58 -12.76 -2.70
CA ALA A 37 -6.69 -13.69 -2.51
C ALA A 37 -7.45 -13.95 -3.84
N GLN A 38 -7.69 -12.92 -4.64
CA GLN A 38 -8.32 -13.05 -5.96
C GLN A 38 -7.45 -13.88 -6.92
N ALA A 39 -6.14 -13.65 -6.97
CA ALA A 39 -5.20 -14.42 -7.80
C ALA A 39 -5.15 -15.89 -7.38
N GLU A 40 -5.16 -16.17 -6.08
CA GLU A 40 -5.25 -17.54 -5.55
C GLU A 40 -6.55 -18.23 -5.97
N MET A 41 -7.70 -17.55 -5.84
CA MET A 41 -9.01 -18.10 -6.26
C MET A 41 -9.06 -18.46 -7.75
N LEU A 42 -8.31 -17.74 -8.58
CA LEU A 42 -8.21 -17.95 -10.03
C LEU A 42 -7.05 -18.90 -10.42
N GLN A 43 -6.30 -19.41 -9.43
CA GLN A 43 -5.12 -20.26 -9.63
C GLN A 43 -4.00 -19.60 -10.46
N GLU A 44 -3.94 -18.26 -10.45
CA GLU A 44 -2.94 -17.45 -11.15
C GLU A 44 -1.67 -17.30 -10.29
N TYR A 45 -0.96 -18.41 -10.06
CA TYR A 45 0.14 -18.47 -9.09
C TYR A 45 1.32 -17.54 -9.39
N GLY A 46 1.60 -17.28 -10.68
CA GLY A 46 2.64 -16.33 -11.08
C GLY A 46 2.29 -14.90 -10.68
N LEU A 47 1.03 -14.50 -10.89
CA LEU A 47 0.53 -13.19 -10.48
C LEU A 47 0.50 -13.07 -8.95
N ARG A 48 0.03 -14.11 -8.25
CA ARG A 48 0.02 -14.15 -6.78
C ARG A 48 1.40 -13.86 -6.21
N ARG A 49 2.45 -14.50 -6.74
CA ARG A 49 3.84 -14.28 -6.29
C ARG A 49 4.31 -12.85 -6.55
N ALA A 50 4.04 -12.29 -7.72
CA ALA A 50 4.39 -10.91 -8.02
C ALA A 50 3.70 -9.91 -7.08
N LEU A 51 2.45 -10.17 -6.70
CA LEU A 51 1.72 -9.37 -5.72
C LEU A 51 2.27 -9.53 -4.29
N GLU A 52 2.70 -10.73 -3.91
CA GLU A 52 3.38 -10.98 -2.63
C GLU A 52 4.70 -10.19 -2.54
N ASP A 53 5.48 -10.14 -3.62
CA ASP A 53 6.72 -9.35 -3.66
C ASP A 53 6.46 -7.85 -3.46
N ILE A 54 5.38 -7.31 -4.05
CA ILE A 54 4.96 -5.91 -3.82
C ILE A 54 4.47 -5.70 -2.38
N LEU A 55 3.64 -6.63 -1.86
CA LEU A 55 3.12 -6.55 -0.49
C LEU A 55 4.26 -6.46 0.55
N ILE A 56 5.34 -7.22 0.36
CA ILE A 56 6.51 -7.17 1.25
C ILE A 56 7.13 -5.77 1.28
N ILE A 57 7.21 -5.10 0.13
CA ILE A 57 7.77 -3.75 0.00
C ILE A 57 6.88 -2.73 0.71
N GLU A 58 5.55 -2.75 0.49
CA GLU A 58 4.65 -1.80 1.17
C GLU A 58 4.63 -2.04 2.69
N GLU A 59 4.73 -3.30 3.15
CA GLU A 59 4.87 -3.61 4.57
C GLU A 59 6.21 -3.12 5.15
N GLU A 60 7.27 -2.98 4.34
CA GLU A 60 8.53 -2.33 4.72
C GLU A 60 8.35 -0.81 4.81
N HIS A 61 7.80 -0.18 3.77
CA HIS A 61 7.50 1.26 3.75
C HIS A 61 6.67 1.68 4.97
N ALA A 62 5.58 0.96 5.26
CA ALA A 62 4.73 1.24 6.40
C ALA A 62 5.48 1.13 7.75
N ARG A 63 6.42 0.19 7.88
CA ARG A 63 7.25 0.04 9.10
C ARG A 63 8.24 1.19 9.24
N ASP A 64 8.84 1.62 8.15
CA ASP A 64 9.78 2.73 8.13
C ASP A 64 9.08 4.06 8.48
N LEU A 65 7.88 4.28 7.93
CA LEU A 65 7.04 5.45 8.25
C LEU A 65 6.58 5.44 9.71
N GLN A 66 6.14 4.29 10.24
CA GLN A 66 5.80 4.15 11.66
C GLN A 66 7.00 4.47 12.56
N SER A 67 8.19 3.97 12.20
CA SER A 67 9.43 4.27 12.93
C SER A 67 9.78 5.75 12.87
N ALA A 68 9.58 6.42 11.72
CA ALA A 68 9.81 7.86 11.57
C ALA A 68 8.79 8.73 12.32
N LEU A 69 7.59 8.21 12.59
CA LEU A 69 6.51 8.86 13.34
C LEU A 69 6.52 8.53 14.84
N ASP A 70 7.47 7.72 15.31
CA ASP A 70 7.55 7.20 16.69
C ASP A 70 6.27 6.41 17.11
N LEU A 71 5.74 5.56 16.22
CA LEU A 71 4.56 4.71 16.44
C LEU A 71 4.88 3.24 16.76
#